data_AF-A0A2L2LBK0-F1
#
_entry.id   AF-A0A2L2LBK0-F1
#
_cell.length_a   1.000
_cell.length_b   1.000
_cell.length_c   1.000
_cell.angle_alpha   90.00
_cell.angle_beta   90.00
_cell.angle_gamma   90.00
#
_symmetry.space_group_name_H-M   'P 1'
#
loop_
_entity.id
_entity.type
_entity.pdbx_description
1 polymer ?
#
loop_
_entity_poly.entity_id
_entity_poly.type
_entity_poly.pdbx_seq_one_letter_code
_entity_poly.pdbx_strand_id
1 'polypeptide(L)'
;MEDVTRPFALSCQSNESVGGLLKAVNGLFADKGFATTQAWLPEQDIAASRTLVLRVVPGRIDAVVYKEEQQPYKAFFPRMAELSGNVARSSSISEFVQQADAWWEGLDDDLERLTLLPPSARIAMTGTIAKDDVLHVDRLQDTLDSLNRVPSNKAKAELVPGKRPATSDVQITNRVNDAFRLYGGYDTESIEGVDKLRFGITAEKDNLIGINDMWGLTLKSGIETNELSGDFAVPVGRATMRLKGDWSENMIDLGPLSE
;
A
#
# COMPACT_ATOMS: atom_id res chain seq x y z
N MET A 1 -21.08 -6.50 27.15
CA MET A 1 -21.97 -7.68 26.97
C MET A 1 -23.17 -7.48 27.87
N GLU A 2 -22.96 -7.36 29.18
CA GLU A 2 -24.01 -7.11 30.18
C GLU A 2 -24.92 -5.92 29.83
N ASP A 3 -24.36 -4.78 29.43
CA ASP A 3 -25.16 -3.59 29.04
C ASP A 3 -26.11 -3.84 27.86
N VAL A 4 -25.68 -4.67 26.90
CA VAL A 4 -26.44 -4.97 25.68
C VAL A 4 -27.52 -6.01 25.96
N THR A 5 -27.28 -6.93 26.90
CA THR A 5 -28.21 -8.01 27.25
C THR A 5 -29.20 -7.63 28.35
N ARG A 6 -28.87 -6.67 29.21
CA ARG A 6 -29.69 -6.23 30.36
C ARG A 6 -31.12 -5.83 30.01
N PRO A 7 -31.42 -5.11 28.91
CA PRO A 7 -32.80 -4.79 28.52
C PRO A 7 -33.66 -6.02 28.23
N PHE A 8 -33.02 -7.14 27.88
CA PHE A 8 -33.70 -8.40 27.55
C PHE A 8 -33.76 -9.36 28.75
N ALA A 9 -33.01 -9.13 29.82
CA ALA A 9 -32.89 -10.06 30.94
C ALA A 9 -34.11 -10.08 31.89
N LEU A 10 -34.97 -9.07 31.85
CA LEU A 10 -36.06 -8.86 32.81
C LEU A 10 -37.47 -8.91 32.19
N SER A 11 -37.59 -9.31 30.92
CA SER A 11 -38.86 -9.38 30.19
C SER A 11 -39.25 -10.81 29.81
N CYS A 12 -40.55 -11.04 29.59
CA CYS A 12 -41.04 -12.28 28.98
C CYS A 12 -40.44 -12.43 27.59
N GLN A 13 -39.80 -13.58 27.31
CA GLN A 13 -39.13 -13.80 26.04
C GLN A 13 -40.12 -14.20 24.95
N SER A 14 -40.30 -13.33 23.95
CA SER A 14 -41.00 -13.62 22.72
C SER A 14 -40.00 -13.85 21.59
N ASN A 15 -40.45 -14.36 20.43
CA ASN A 15 -39.60 -14.46 19.25
C ASN A 15 -38.98 -13.11 18.85
N GLU A 16 -39.72 -12.01 19.08
CA GLU A 16 -39.25 -10.65 18.82
C GLU A 16 -38.15 -10.23 19.80
N SER A 17 -38.30 -10.50 21.10
CA SER A 17 -37.27 -10.16 22.10
C SER A 17 -35.98 -10.96 21.87
N VAL A 18 -36.11 -12.24 21.51
CA VAL A 18 -34.97 -13.11 21.19
C VAL A 18 -34.26 -12.64 19.92
N GLY A 19 -35.02 -12.28 18.87
CA GLY A 19 -34.45 -11.69 17.65
C GLY A 19 -33.75 -10.36 17.92
N GLY A 20 -34.34 -9.51 18.76
CA GLY A 20 -33.74 -8.25 19.21
C GLY A 20 -32.44 -8.46 19.97
N LEU A 21 -32.39 -9.44 20.88
CA LEU A 21 -31.20 -9.81 21.63
C LEU A 21 -30.08 -10.32 20.71
N LEU A 22 -30.39 -11.22 19.77
CA LEU A 22 -29.43 -11.70 18.77
C LEU A 22 -28.86 -10.55 17.94
N LYS A 23 -29.72 -9.64 17.48
CA LYS A 23 -29.30 -8.45 16.73
C LYS A 23 -28.40 -7.55 17.57
N ALA A 24 -28.73 -7.34 18.84
CA ALA A 24 -27.96 -6.50 19.75
C ALA A 24 -26.56 -7.11 20.03
N VAL A 25 -26.49 -8.43 20.26
CA VAL A 25 -25.22 -9.15 20.46
C VAL A 25 -24.38 -9.12 19.17
N ASN A 26 -24.97 -9.38 18.01
CA ASN A 26 -24.26 -9.32 16.73
C ASN A 26 -23.75 -7.89 16.43
N GLY A 27 -24.57 -6.87 16.71
CA GLY A 27 -24.17 -5.46 16.62
C GLY A 27 -22.97 -5.15 17.50
N LEU A 28 -22.97 -5.60 18.76
CA LEU A 28 -21.84 -5.42 19.67
C LEU A 28 -20.53 -6.01 19.13
N PHE A 29 -20.58 -7.18 18.48
CA PHE A 29 -19.40 -7.79 17.87
C PHE A 29 -18.95 -7.04 16.61
N ALA A 30 -19.90 -6.64 15.75
CA ALA A 30 -19.61 -5.85 14.56
C ALA A 30 -18.96 -4.49 14.91
N ASP A 31 -19.49 -3.79 15.92
CA ASP A 31 -18.96 -2.50 16.40
C ASP A 31 -17.54 -2.64 16.97
N LYS A 32 -17.20 -3.83 17.47
CA LYS A 32 -15.85 -4.16 17.94
C LYS A 32 -14.93 -4.69 16.83
N GLY A 33 -15.36 -4.66 15.57
CA GLY A 33 -14.55 -5.12 14.42
C GLY A 33 -14.67 -6.61 14.10
N PHE A 34 -15.51 -7.38 14.80
CA PHE A 34 -15.74 -8.80 14.54
C PHE A 34 -16.92 -9.03 13.59
N ALA A 35 -16.84 -8.48 12.38
CA ALA A 35 -17.96 -8.40 11.43
C ALA A 35 -18.58 -9.75 11.03
N THR A 36 -17.80 -10.84 11.03
CA THR A 36 -18.27 -12.19 10.65
C THR A 36 -18.59 -13.08 11.85
N THR A 37 -18.50 -12.56 13.07
CA THR A 37 -18.86 -13.29 14.28
C THR A 37 -20.37 -13.24 14.49
N GLN A 38 -20.98 -14.39 14.70
CA GLN A 38 -22.43 -14.50 14.86
C GLN A 38 -22.81 -15.22 16.15
N ALA A 39 -23.74 -14.62 16.87
CA ALA A 39 -24.53 -15.27 17.90
C ALA A 39 -25.65 -16.07 17.23
N TRP A 40 -25.82 -17.31 17.66
CA TRP A 40 -26.92 -18.18 17.25
C TRP A 40 -27.58 -18.82 18.48
N LEU A 41 -28.85 -19.18 18.31
CA LEU A 41 -29.64 -19.82 19.35
C LEU A 41 -29.66 -21.34 19.12
N PRO A 42 -29.00 -22.14 19.97
CA PRO A 42 -29.12 -23.60 19.91
C PRO A 42 -30.50 -24.06 20.33
N GLU A 43 -30.88 -25.24 19.84
CA GLU A 43 -32.05 -25.98 20.34
C GLU A 43 -31.87 -26.24 21.84
N GLN A 44 -32.85 -25.81 22.62
CA GLN A 44 -32.80 -25.84 24.09
C GLN A 44 -34.21 -25.74 24.68
N ASP A 45 -34.40 -26.28 25.87
CA ASP A 45 -35.62 -26.11 26.66
C ASP A 45 -35.45 -24.95 27.67
N ILE A 46 -35.97 -23.79 27.29
CA ILE A 46 -35.96 -22.59 28.13
C ILE A 46 -37.02 -22.61 29.23
N ALA A 47 -38.07 -23.43 29.10
CA ALA A 47 -39.13 -23.53 30.09
C ALA A 47 -38.64 -24.31 31.32
N ALA A 48 -37.89 -25.38 31.09
CA ALA A 48 -37.26 -26.16 32.16
C ALA A 48 -36.07 -25.43 32.80
N SER A 49 -35.18 -24.86 31.99
CA SER A 49 -33.93 -24.27 32.47
C SER A 49 -34.06 -22.84 33.01
N ARG A 50 -35.13 -22.13 32.64
CA ARG A 50 -35.32 -20.68 32.89
C ARG A 50 -34.14 -19.82 32.43
N THR A 51 -33.32 -20.34 31.52
CA THR A 51 -32.08 -19.71 31.05
C THR A 51 -32.05 -19.76 29.54
N LEU A 52 -31.86 -18.61 28.90
CA LEU A 52 -31.64 -18.53 27.46
C LEU A 52 -30.14 -18.56 27.19
N VAL A 53 -29.66 -19.64 26.58
CA VAL A 53 -28.27 -19.81 26.20
C VAL A 53 -28.08 -19.37 24.75
N LEU A 54 -27.21 -18.38 24.55
CA LEU A 54 -26.74 -17.97 23.23
C LEU A 54 -25.35 -18.51 23.00
N ARG A 55 -25.07 -19.03 21.80
CA ARG A 55 -23.71 -19.43 21.42
C ARG A 55 -23.16 -18.44 20.40
N VAL A 56 -22.00 -17.87 20.69
CA VAL A 56 -21.27 -17.02 19.76
C VAL A 56 -20.24 -17.86 19.03
N VAL A 57 -20.28 -17.83 17.69
CA VAL A 57 -19.31 -18.51 16.84
C VAL A 57 -18.44 -17.44 16.19
N PRO A 58 -17.14 -17.39 16.51
CA PRO A 58 -16.24 -16.43 15.88
C PRO A 58 -16.06 -16.79 14.41
N GLY A 59 -16.26 -15.82 13.53
CA GLY A 59 -15.97 -15.97 12.12
C GLY A 59 -14.46 -16.03 11.90
N ARG A 60 -13.98 -17.01 11.12
CA ARG A 60 -12.55 -17.20 10.85
C ARG A 60 -12.20 -17.03 9.39
N ILE A 61 -10.93 -16.73 9.11
CA ILE A 61 -10.41 -16.64 7.74
C ILE A 61 -10.19 -18.06 7.20
N ASP A 62 -10.82 -18.43 6.09
CA ASP A 62 -10.61 -19.74 5.45
C ASP A 62 -9.40 -19.71 4.50
N ALA A 63 -9.32 -18.66 3.67
CA ALA A 63 -8.17 -18.35 2.83
C ALA A 63 -7.98 -16.83 2.64
N VAL A 64 -6.73 -16.43 2.39
CA VAL A 64 -6.37 -15.10 1.88
C VAL A 64 -5.97 -15.28 0.42
N VAL A 65 -6.76 -14.74 -0.49
CA VAL A 65 -6.55 -14.84 -1.93
C VAL A 65 -6.08 -13.48 -2.44
N TYR A 66 -4.84 -13.41 -2.94
CA TYR A 66 -4.29 -12.18 -3.51
C TYR A 66 -4.28 -12.25 -5.04
N LYS A 67 -4.73 -11.18 -5.68
CA LYS A 67 -4.68 -10.99 -7.13
C LYS A 67 -4.10 -9.62 -7.44
N GLU A 68 -3.26 -9.58 -8.47
CA GLU A 68 -2.65 -8.36 -8.97
C GLU A 68 -3.17 -8.06 -10.36
N GLU A 69 -3.66 -6.84 -10.54
CA GLU A 69 -4.09 -6.29 -11.82
C GLU A 69 -3.06 -5.23 -12.22
N GLN A 70 -2.34 -5.46 -13.32
CA GLN A 70 -1.45 -4.46 -13.89
C GLN A 70 -2.16 -3.72 -15.03
N GLN A 71 -1.92 -2.42 -15.16
CA GLN A 71 -2.46 -1.65 -16.28
C GLN A 71 -1.87 -2.11 -17.63
N PRO A 72 -2.63 -1.95 -18.73
CA PRO A 72 -2.14 -2.29 -20.06
C PRO A 72 -0.98 -1.39 -20.46
N TYR A 73 0.18 -2.02 -20.58
CA TYR A 73 1.48 -1.46 -20.97
C TYR A 73 1.57 -1.09 -22.45
N LYS A 74 2.30 -0.01 -22.78
CA LYS A 74 2.76 0.32 -24.13
C LYS A 74 4.29 0.25 -24.17
N ALA A 75 4.84 -0.50 -25.12
CA ALA A 75 6.28 -0.74 -25.17
C ALA A 75 7.11 0.49 -25.59
N PHE A 76 8.28 0.66 -24.96
CA PHE A 76 9.27 1.68 -25.25
C PHE A 76 9.75 1.70 -26.72
N PHE A 77 10.25 0.55 -27.19
CA PHE A 77 10.94 0.45 -28.48
C PHE A 77 10.07 0.79 -29.71
N PRO A 78 8.77 0.41 -29.78
CA PRO A 78 7.87 0.85 -30.85
C PRO A 78 7.63 2.36 -30.90
N ARG A 79 7.56 3.06 -29.77
CA ARG A 79 7.31 4.52 -29.68
C ARG A 79 8.55 5.33 -30.09
N MET A 80 9.74 4.84 -29.75
CA MET A 80 11.03 5.45 -30.13
C MET A 80 11.28 5.45 -31.65
N ALA A 81 10.88 4.37 -32.33
CA ALA A 81 10.99 4.27 -33.78
C ALA A 81 10.16 5.36 -34.49
N GLU A 82 8.98 5.71 -33.95
CA GLU A 82 8.12 6.79 -34.48
C GLU A 82 8.62 8.20 -34.14
N LEU A 83 9.19 8.41 -32.95
CA LEU A 83 9.64 9.73 -32.48
C LEU A 83 11.01 10.16 -33.03
N SER A 84 11.92 9.22 -33.32
CA SER A 84 13.25 9.52 -33.90
C SER A 84 13.17 10.29 -35.23
N GLY A 85 12.10 10.09 -36.01
CA GLY A 85 11.84 10.83 -37.25
C GLY A 85 11.41 12.29 -37.04
N ASN A 86 10.93 12.65 -35.84
CA ASN A 86 10.40 13.98 -35.51
C ASN A 86 11.41 14.86 -34.75
N VAL A 87 12.27 14.27 -33.89
CA VAL A 87 13.35 14.98 -33.17
C VAL A 87 14.41 15.54 -34.13
N ALA A 88 14.70 14.84 -35.23
CA ALA A 88 15.62 15.31 -36.26
C ALA A 88 15.17 16.61 -36.98
N ARG A 89 13.95 17.11 -36.72
CA ARG A 89 13.40 18.34 -37.32
C ARG A 89 13.11 19.47 -36.32
N SER A 90 13.40 19.31 -35.03
CA SER A 90 13.11 20.36 -34.04
C SER A 90 14.03 21.57 -34.21
N SER A 91 13.47 22.78 -34.25
CA SER A 91 14.23 24.02 -34.48
C SER A 91 14.36 24.90 -33.24
N SER A 92 13.73 24.51 -32.12
CA SER A 92 13.71 25.23 -30.83
C SER A 92 13.97 24.30 -29.64
N ILE A 93 14.65 24.83 -28.61
CA ILE A 93 14.93 24.14 -27.34
C ILE A 93 13.63 23.78 -26.59
N SER A 94 12.56 24.57 -26.73
CA SER A 94 11.27 24.26 -26.09
C SER A 94 10.54 23.08 -26.76
N GLU A 95 10.66 22.95 -28.10
CA GLU A 95 10.11 21.81 -28.85
C GLU A 95 10.92 20.54 -28.58
N PHE A 96 12.24 20.68 -28.40
CA PHE A 96 13.12 19.59 -28.00
C PHE A 96 12.74 19.04 -26.60
N VAL A 97 12.48 19.90 -25.61
CA VAL A 97 12.07 19.47 -24.25
C VAL A 97 10.72 18.75 -24.28
N GLN A 98 9.72 19.28 -25.00
CA GLN A 98 8.42 18.61 -25.13
C GLN A 98 8.49 17.27 -25.87
N GLN A 99 9.42 17.12 -26.82
CA GLN A 99 9.66 15.83 -27.48
C GLN A 99 10.48 14.88 -26.60
N ALA A 100 11.37 15.39 -25.74
CA ALA A 100 12.10 14.59 -24.76
C ALA A 100 11.17 14.03 -23.66
N ASP A 101 10.13 14.76 -23.25
CA ASP A 101 9.07 14.23 -22.35
C ASP A 101 8.42 12.96 -22.93
N ALA A 102 8.21 12.90 -24.25
CA ALA A 102 7.65 11.72 -24.91
C ALA A 102 8.62 10.52 -25.01
N TRP A 103 9.93 10.75 -24.94
CA TRP A 103 10.96 9.70 -24.82
C TRP A 103 11.05 9.19 -23.38
N TRP A 104 10.84 10.08 -22.42
CA TRP A 104 10.84 9.78 -20.99
C TRP A 104 9.70 8.86 -20.56
N GLU A 105 8.48 9.15 -21.03
CA GLU A 105 7.30 8.31 -20.79
C GLU A 105 7.46 6.86 -21.29
N GLY A 106 8.29 6.62 -22.31
CA GLY A 106 8.50 5.26 -22.83
C GLY A 106 9.48 4.42 -22.01
N LEU A 107 10.54 5.03 -21.45
CA LEU A 107 11.48 4.33 -20.57
C LEU A 107 10.81 3.94 -19.24
N ASP A 108 9.87 4.76 -18.79
CA ASP A 108 9.08 4.57 -17.59
C ASP A 108 8.29 3.24 -17.63
N ASP A 109 7.47 3.05 -18.67
CA ASP A 109 6.60 1.88 -18.88
C ASP A 109 7.36 0.52 -18.87
N ASP A 110 8.57 0.46 -19.44
CA ASP A 110 9.39 -0.77 -19.47
C ASP A 110 9.94 -1.14 -18.08
N LEU A 111 10.28 -0.12 -17.28
CA LEU A 111 10.84 -0.27 -15.94
C LEU A 111 9.76 -0.61 -14.91
N GLU A 112 8.49 -0.28 -15.16
CA GLU A 112 7.37 -0.60 -14.25
C GLU A 112 7.32 -2.10 -13.89
N ARG A 113 7.58 -2.99 -14.85
CA ARG A 113 7.46 -4.46 -14.69
C ARG A 113 8.66 -5.12 -14.01
N LEU A 114 9.75 -4.41 -13.80
CA LEU A 114 10.94 -5.01 -13.20
C LEU A 114 10.66 -5.36 -11.73
N THR A 115 10.46 -6.65 -11.46
CA THR A 115 10.29 -7.21 -10.12
C THR A 115 11.14 -8.48 -10.00
N LEU A 116 11.97 -8.56 -8.95
CA LEU A 116 12.92 -9.67 -8.77
C LEU A 116 12.29 -10.93 -8.17
N LEU A 117 11.28 -10.80 -7.29
CA LEU A 117 10.59 -11.91 -6.63
C LEU A 117 9.13 -12.05 -7.09
N PRO A 118 8.55 -13.27 -6.98
CA PRO A 118 7.15 -13.48 -7.32
C PRO A 118 6.19 -12.75 -6.36
N PRO A 119 4.97 -12.38 -6.81
CA PRO A 119 4.01 -11.59 -6.03
C PRO A 119 3.58 -12.21 -4.68
N SER A 120 3.73 -13.53 -4.52
CA SER A 120 3.36 -14.24 -3.29
C SER A 120 4.14 -13.78 -2.05
N ALA A 121 5.34 -13.24 -2.21
CA ALA A 121 6.16 -12.75 -1.10
C ALA A 121 5.61 -11.44 -0.48
N ARG A 122 4.84 -10.65 -1.24
CA ARG A 122 4.29 -9.35 -0.81
C ARG A 122 3.35 -9.50 0.39
N ILE A 123 2.48 -10.50 0.37
CA ILE A 123 1.48 -10.74 1.43
C ILE A 123 2.14 -11.26 2.72
N ALA A 124 3.24 -11.99 2.61
CA ALA A 124 3.94 -12.48 3.79
C ALA A 124 4.56 -11.33 4.62
N MET A 125 5.01 -10.26 3.97
CA MET A 125 5.65 -9.11 4.63
C MET A 125 4.62 -8.12 5.22
N THR A 126 3.40 -8.08 4.68
CA THR A 126 2.33 -7.19 5.16
C THR A 126 1.32 -7.88 6.08
N GLY A 127 1.23 -9.22 5.99
CA GLY A 127 0.15 -10.00 6.59
C GLY A 127 0.08 -9.89 8.11
N THR A 128 -0.91 -9.15 8.60
CA THR A 128 -1.38 -9.22 9.99
C THR A 128 -2.51 -10.24 10.15
N ILE A 129 -2.86 -10.93 9.06
CA ILE A 129 -3.91 -11.94 8.97
C ILE A 129 -3.36 -13.24 8.36
N ALA A 130 -3.79 -14.37 8.90
CA ALA A 130 -3.47 -15.69 8.39
C ALA A 130 -4.72 -16.58 8.30
N LYS A 131 -4.57 -17.74 7.66
CA LYS A 131 -5.61 -18.78 7.68
C LYS A 131 -5.92 -19.19 9.13
N ASP A 132 -7.20 -19.43 9.40
CA ASP A 132 -7.79 -19.80 10.69
C ASP A 132 -7.76 -18.71 11.78
N ASP A 133 -7.19 -17.53 11.50
CA ASP A 133 -7.35 -16.38 12.40
C ASP A 133 -8.82 -15.98 12.55
N VAL A 134 -9.17 -15.47 13.73
CA VAL A 134 -10.45 -14.80 13.93
C VAL A 134 -10.44 -13.52 13.11
N LEU A 135 -11.45 -13.36 12.25
CA LEU A 135 -11.54 -12.23 11.37
C LEU A 135 -11.82 -10.96 12.20
N HIS A 136 -10.95 -9.97 12.03
CA HIS A 136 -11.09 -8.66 12.65
C HIS A 136 -10.82 -7.58 11.60
N VAL A 137 -11.73 -6.61 11.51
CA VAL A 137 -11.70 -5.55 10.49
C VAL A 137 -10.40 -4.73 10.60
N ASP A 138 -9.98 -4.34 11.80
CA ASP A 138 -8.74 -3.55 11.99
C ASP A 138 -7.49 -4.25 11.45
N ARG A 139 -7.38 -5.58 11.60
CA ARG A 139 -6.24 -6.33 11.05
C ARG A 139 -6.28 -6.35 9.53
N LEU A 140 -7.47 -6.52 8.95
CA LEU A 140 -7.64 -6.43 7.51
C LEU A 140 -7.29 -5.02 6.99
N GLN A 141 -7.72 -3.97 7.69
CA GLN A 141 -7.36 -2.58 7.39
C GLN A 141 -5.85 -2.37 7.49
N ASP A 142 -5.18 -2.82 8.55
CA ASP A 142 -3.72 -2.73 8.68
C ASP A 142 -3.00 -3.39 7.50
N THR A 143 -3.47 -4.57 7.08
CA THR A 143 -2.90 -5.29 5.93
C THR A 143 -3.06 -4.47 4.65
N LEU A 144 -4.24 -3.89 4.41
CA LEU A 144 -4.51 -3.03 3.26
C LEU A 144 -3.73 -1.73 3.31
N ASP A 145 -3.64 -1.09 4.47
CA ASP A 145 -2.86 0.13 4.68
C ASP A 145 -1.39 -0.13 4.42
N SER A 146 -0.85 -1.26 4.91
CA SER A 146 0.53 -1.67 4.64
C SER A 146 0.80 -1.87 3.15
N LEU A 147 -0.12 -2.50 2.42
CA LEU A 147 -0.04 -2.63 0.95
C LEU A 147 -0.10 -1.27 0.24
N ASN A 148 -1.00 -0.39 0.69
CA ASN A 148 -1.23 0.93 0.10
C ASN A 148 -0.23 2.01 0.55
N ARG A 149 0.72 1.68 1.45
CA ARG A 149 1.88 2.56 1.74
C ARG A 149 2.82 2.70 0.56
N VAL A 150 2.84 1.71 -0.34
CA VAL A 150 3.56 1.81 -1.61
C VAL A 150 2.72 2.67 -2.55
N PRO A 151 3.25 3.80 -3.07
CA PRO A 151 2.47 4.75 -3.86
C PRO A 151 1.77 4.12 -5.07
N SER A 152 2.46 3.20 -5.75
CA SER A 152 1.96 2.50 -6.93
C SER A 152 0.78 1.56 -6.67
N ASN A 153 0.52 1.19 -5.41
CA ASN A 153 -0.51 0.21 -5.06
C ASN A 153 -1.87 0.87 -4.82
N LYS A 154 -2.92 0.14 -5.20
CA LYS A 154 -4.34 0.44 -4.91
C LYS A 154 -5.05 -0.87 -4.55
N ALA A 155 -4.71 -1.39 -3.38
CA ALA A 155 -5.26 -2.62 -2.81
C ALA A 155 -6.64 -2.42 -2.19
N LYS A 156 -7.55 -3.35 -2.46
CA LYS A 156 -8.88 -3.46 -1.85
C LYS A 156 -9.11 -4.89 -1.39
N ALA A 157 -9.91 -5.07 -0.34
CA ALA A 157 -10.34 -6.40 0.10
C ALA A 157 -11.86 -6.54 0.04
N GLU A 158 -12.30 -7.74 -0.31
CA GLU A 158 -13.69 -8.17 -0.23
C GLU A 158 -13.77 -9.46 0.59
N LEU A 159 -14.80 -9.56 1.43
CA LEU A 159 -15.07 -10.76 2.22
C LEU A 159 -16.15 -11.57 1.50
N VAL A 160 -15.84 -12.82 1.18
CA VAL A 160 -16.83 -13.76 0.64
C VAL A 160 -16.98 -14.98 1.56
N PRO A 161 -18.13 -15.67 1.56
CA PRO A 161 -18.31 -16.89 2.35
C PRO A 161 -17.25 -17.94 2.02
N GLY A 162 -16.61 -18.50 3.04
CA GLY A 162 -15.61 -19.57 2.90
C GLY A 162 -16.25 -20.94 2.70
N LYS A 163 -15.43 -21.97 2.50
CA LYS A 163 -15.93 -23.35 2.26
C LYS A 163 -16.46 -24.01 3.51
N ARG A 164 -15.95 -23.62 4.68
CA ARG A 164 -16.38 -24.14 5.99
C ARG A 164 -17.43 -23.23 6.63
N PRO A 165 -18.36 -23.78 7.42
CA PRO A 165 -19.27 -22.96 8.22
C PRO A 165 -18.53 -21.98 9.11
N ALA A 166 -19.09 -20.77 9.29
CA ALA A 166 -18.49 -19.68 10.06
C ALA A 166 -17.07 -19.28 9.61
N THR A 167 -16.80 -19.39 8.31
CA THR A 167 -15.55 -18.91 7.73
C THR A 167 -15.77 -17.97 6.53
N SER A 168 -14.76 -17.17 6.22
CA SER A 168 -14.79 -16.23 5.10
C SER A 168 -13.45 -16.21 4.38
N ASP A 169 -13.48 -16.13 3.05
CA ASP A 169 -12.29 -15.88 2.24
C ASP A 169 -12.09 -14.36 2.12
N VAL A 170 -10.84 -13.93 2.32
CA VAL A 170 -10.42 -12.54 2.11
C VAL A 170 -9.83 -12.43 0.71
N GLN A 171 -10.57 -11.83 -0.21
CA GLN A 171 -10.11 -11.56 -1.57
C GLN A 171 -9.47 -10.19 -1.63
N ILE A 172 -8.15 -10.14 -1.78
CA ILE A 172 -7.39 -8.91 -1.94
C ILE A 172 -7.06 -8.72 -3.42
N THR A 173 -7.54 -7.62 -3.99
CA THR A 173 -7.20 -7.22 -5.36
C THR A 173 -6.34 -5.96 -5.29
N ASN A 174 -5.13 -6.03 -5.83
CA ASN A 174 -4.21 -4.91 -5.92
C ASN A 174 -4.07 -4.44 -7.35
N ARG A 175 -4.39 -3.17 -7.60
CA ARG A 175 -4.08 -2.51 -8.88
C ARG A 175 -2.77 -1.77 -8.75
N VAL A 176 -1.82 -2.08 -9.63
CA VAL A 176 -0.51 -1.43 -9.67
C VAL A 176 -0.48 -0.46 -10.82
N ASN A 177 -0.18 0.81 -10.52
CA ASN A 177 -0.04 1.90 -11.47
C ASN A 177 1.24 2.69 -11.16
N ASP A 178 1.94 3.20 -12.17
CA ASP A 178 2.99 4.22 -12.00
C ASP A 178 4.08 3.76 -11.01
N ALA A 179 4.63 2.57 -11.31
CA ALA A 179 5.54 1.85 -10.41
C ALA A 179 7.00 2.26 -10.61
N PHE A 180 7.30 3.01 -11.65
CA PHE A 180 8.53 3.76 -11.81
C PHE A 180 8.12 5.23 -11.95
N ARG A 181 8.92 6.15 -11.39
CA ARG A 181 8.66 7.59 -11.51
C ARG A 181 10.00 8.26 -11.67
N LEU A 182 10.07 9.21 -12.59
CA LEU A 182 11.32 9.87 -12.91
C LEU A 182 11.06 11.35 -13.14
N TYR A 183 11.70 12.20 -12.34
CA TYR A 183 11.45 13.63 -12.38
C TYR A 183 12.75 14.42 -12.30
N GLY A 184 12.78 15.54 -13.01
CA GLY A 184 13.87 16.50 -13.01
C GLY A 184 13.43 17.81 -12.37
N GLY A 185 14.36 18.50 -11.72
CA GLY A 185 14.10 19.79 -11.10
C GLY A 185 15.37 20.61 -10.94
N TYR A 186 15.22 21.80 -10.38
CA TYR A 186 16.33 22.65 -9.99
C TYR A 186 16.04 23.24 -8.61
N ASP A 187 17.10 23.47 -7.85
CA ASP A 187 17.05 24.16 -6.56
C ASP A 187 18.23 25.13 -6.44
N THR A 188 18.23 25.93 -5.37
CA THR A 188 19.35 26.81 -5.02
C THR A 188 19.85 26.46 -3.64
N GLU A 189 21.17 26.32 -3.49
CA GLU A 189 21.82 26.12 -2.21
C GLU A 189 22.64 27.36 -1.84
N SER A 190 22.50 27.83 -0.61
CA SER A 190 23.25 28.99 -0.13
C SER A 190 24.54 28.54 0.52
N ILE A 191 25.68 28.84 -0.12
CA ILE A 191 27.02 28.57 0.41
C ILE A 191 27.69 29.92 0.65
N GLU A 192 28.07 30.20 1.90
CA GLU A 192 28.69 31.47 2.31
C GLU A 192 27.88 32.72 1.91
N GLY A 193 26.54 32.59 1.81
CA GLY A 193 25.63 33.69 1.44
C GLY A 193 25.49 33.93 -0.06
N VAL A 194 26.07 33.09 -0.92
CA VAL A 194 25.84 33.08 -2.37
C VAL A 194 24.95 31.89 -2.73
N ASP A 195 23.82 32.18 -3.37
CA ASP A 195 22.90 31.14 -3.85
C ASP A 195 23.42 30.54 -5.15
N LYS A 196 23.76 29.25 -5.11
CA LYS A 196 24.23 28.47 -6.25
C LYS A 196 23.11 27.59 -6.79
N LEU A 197 22.85 27.67 -8.10
CA LEU A 197 21.88 26.83 -8.80
C LEU A 197 22.38 25.39 -8.89
N ARG A 198 21.51 24.42 -8.59
CA ARG A 198 21.75 22.99 -8.81
C ARG A 198 20.59 22.40 -9.61
N PHE A 199 20.91 21.43 -10.45
CA PHE A 199 19.94 20.60 -11.16
C PHE A 199 19.88 19.23 -10.50
N GLY A 200 18.67 18.69 -10.36
CA GLY A 200 18.41 17.39 -9.76
C GLY A 200 17.64 16.47 -10.70
N ILE A 201 17.99 15.19 -10.70
CA ILE A 201 17.20 14.11 -11.30
C ILE A 201 16.94 13.09 -10.20
N THR A 202 15.69 12.70 -10.04
CA THR A 202 15.29 11.66 -9.10
C THR A 202 14.54 10.55 -9.81
N ALA A 203 15.02 9.33 -9.61
CA ALA A 203 14.40 8.09 -10.03
C ALA A 203 13.81 7.37 -8.83
N GLU A 204 12.53 7.02 -8.90
CA GLU A 204 11.87 6.19 -7.90
C GLU A 204 11.37 4.90 -8.55
N LYS A 205 11.53 3.79 -7.84
CA LYS A 205 10.99 2.49 -8.25
C LYS A 205 10.28 1.84 -7.08
N ASP A 206 9.00 1.59 -7.27
CA ASP A 206 8.20 0.80 -6.35
C ASP A 206 8.30 -0.67 -6.73
N ASN A 207 8.39 -1.51 -5.70
CA ASN A 207 8.29 -2.95 -5.75
C ASN A 207 9.36 -3.66 -6.60
N LEU A 208 10.58 -3.12 -6.61
CA LEU A 208 11.69 -3.65 -7.39
C LEU A 208 12.07 -5.08 -6.96
N ILE A 209 12.14 -5.34 -5.65
CA ILE A 209 12.44 -6.67 -5.12
C ILE A 209 11.18 -7.53 -5.12
N GLY A 210 9.98 -6.95 -5.00
CA GLY A 210 8.73 -7.70 -4.93
C GLY A 210 8.23 -7.92 -3.51
N ILE A 211 8.65 -7.07 -2.57
CA ILE A 211 8.26 -7.13 -1.15
C ILE A 211 7.60 -5.85 -0.66
N ASN A 212 6.97 -5.10 -1.58
CA ASN A 212 6.42 -3.77 -1.32
C ASN A 212 7.49 -2.75 -0.92
N ASP A 213 8.70 -2.96 -1.41
CA ASP A 213 9.83 -2.05 -1.26
C ASP A 213 9.67 -0.78 -2.12
N MET A 214 10.24 0.33 -1.67
CA MET A 214 10.29 1.61 -2.37
C MET A 214 11.76 2.02 -2.46
N TRP A 215 12.22 2.32 -3.67
CA TRP A 215 13.58 2.76 -3.94
C TRP A 215 13.54 4.19 -4.49
N GLY A 216 14.44 5.03 -4.01
CA GLY A 216 14.69 6.36 -4.53
C GLY A 216 16.18 6.55 -4.78
N LEU A 217 16.53 7.15 -5.90
CA LEU A 217 17.89 7.56 -6.24
C LEU A 217 17.84 9.00 -6.76
N THR A 218 18.57 9.89 -6.13
CA THR A 218 18.64 11.29 -6.50
C THR A 218 20.07 11.68 -6.82
N LEU A 219 20.26 12.27 -7.98
CA LEU A 219 21.51 12.87 -8.42
C LEU A 219 21.29 14.38 -8.51
N LYS A 220 22.09 15.17 -7.80
CA LYS A 220 22.09 16.63 -7.89
C LYS A 220 23.48 17.13 -8.26
N SER A 221 23.54 18.07 -9.19
CA SER A 221 24.80 18.70 -9.62
C SER A 221 24.61 20.21 -9.77
N GLY A 222 25.58 20.97 -9.27
CA GLY A 222 25.63 22.42 -9.40
C GLY A 222 27.06 22.92 -9.44
N ILE A 223 27.21 24.25 -9.43
CA ILE A 223 28.55 24.87 -9.41
C ILE A 223 29.22 24.50 -8.09
N GLU A 224 30.35 23.78 -8.18
CA GLU A 224 31.19 23.37 -7.04
C GLU A 224 30.52 22.41 -6.05
N THR A 225 29.36 21.84 -6.38
CA THR A 225 28.66 20.88 -5.51
C THR A 225 28.03 19.74 -6.31
N ASN A 226 28.26 18.51 -5.87
CA ASN A 226 27.62 17.31 -6.39
C ASN A 226 27.09 16.48 -5.23
N GLU A 227 25.97 15.82 -5.44
CA GLU A 227 25.36 14.94 -4.44
C GLU A 227 24.70 13.74 -5.13
N LEU A 228 24.96 12.57 -4.59
CA LEU A 228 24.24 11.34 -4.86
C LEU A 228 23.57 10.90 -3.56
N SER A 229 22.25 10.79 -3.56
CA SER A 229 21.50 10.25 -2.43
C SER A 229 20.63 9.09 -2.88
N GLY A 230 20.46 8.12 -1.99
CA GLY A 230 19.64 6.95 -2.20
C GLY A 230 18.81 6.65 -0.96
N ASP A 231 17.57 6.24 -1.16
CA ASP A 231 16.72 5.74 -0.10
C ASP A 231 16.03 4.44 -0.48
N PHE A 232 15.88 3.59 0.52
CA PHE A 232 15.20 2.32 0.45
C PHE A 232 14.21 2.26 1.61
N ALA A 233 12.97 1.87 1.35
CA ALA A 233 12.00 1.67 2.39
C ALA A 233 11.17 0.40 2.14
N VAL A 234 10.80 -0.30 3.21
CA VAL A 234 9.93 -1.47 3.14
C VAL A 234 8.92 -1.45 4.31
N PRO A 235 7.61 -1.51 4.03
CA PRO A 235 6.59 -1.66 5.05
C PRO A 235 6.53 -3.12 5.52
N VAL A 236 6.56 -3.33 6.83
CA VAL A 236 6.46 -4.65 7.46
C VAL A 236 5.39 -4.58 8.54
N GLY A 237 4.25 -5.25 8.28
CA GLY A 237 3.04 -5.11 9.10
C GLY A 237 2.67 -3.63 9.30
N ARG A 238 2.69 -3.17 10.56
CA ARG A 238 2.37 -1.78 10.92
C ARG A 238 3.56 -0.82 10.85
N ALA A 239 4.79 -1.29 10.74
CA ALA A 239 5.99 -0.45 10.70
C ALA A 239 6.50 -0.23 9.27
N THR A 240 7.36 0.77 9.09
CA THR A 240 8.13 0.96 7.84
C THR A 240 9.60 1.08 8.20
N MET A 241 10.42 0.16 7.68
CA MET A 241 11.87 0.24 7.79
C MET A 241 12.39 1.12 6.65
N ARG A 242 13.32 2.02 6.94
CA ARG A 242 13.91 2.90 5.93
C ARG A 242 15.42 3.00 6.14
N LEU A 243 16.15 2.87 5.05
CA LEU A 243 17.59 3.09 4.95
C LEU A 243 17.81 4.27 3.99
N LYS A 244 18.68 5.19 4.37
CA LYS A 244 19.09 6.31 3.53
C LYS A 244 20.62 6.39 3.52
N GLY A 245 21.18 6.74 2.39
CA GLY A 245 22.59 7.06 2.25
C GLY A 245 22.76 8.23 1.30
N ASP A 246 23.69 9.12 1.63
CA ASP A 246 24.04 10.26 0.82
C ASP A 246 25.56 10.36 0.72
N TRP A 247 26.01 10.87 -0.42
CA TRP A 247 27.40 11.19 -0.68
C TRP A 247 27.43 12.53 -1.40
N SER A 248 28.10 13.51 -0.80
CA SER A 248 28.22 14.86 -1.32
C SER A 248 29.67 15.30 -1.40
N GLU A 249 29.97 16.09 -2.43
CA GLU A 249 31.27 16.72 -2.64
C GLU A 249 31.06 18.21 -2.81
N ASN A 250 31.84 19.01 -2.07
CA ASN A 250 31.82 20.46 -2.15
C ASN A 250 33.23 20.99 -2.39
N MET A 251 33.35 21.95 -3.31
CA MET A 251 34.59 22.67 -3.58
C MET A 251 34.48 24.08 -3.02
N ILE A 252 35.46 24.49 -2.22
CA ILE A 252 35.57 25.83 -1.66
C ILE A 252 36.91 26.40 -2.14
N ASP A 253 36.87 27.55 -2.81
CA ASP A 253 38.08 28.25 -3.23
C ASP A 253 38.72 28.94 -2.02
N LEU A 254 39.77 28.33 -1.47
CA LEU A 254 40.59 28.97 -0.46
C LEU A 254 41.46 29.99 -1.19
N GLY A 255 41.05 31.26 -1.17
CA GLY A 255 41.84 32.38 -1.68
C GLY A 255 43.30 32.34 -1.16
N PRO A 256 44.25 33.05 -1.79
CA PRO A 256 45.67 32.90 -1.52
C PRO A 256 45.95 33.05 -0.01
N LEU A 257 46.53 32.00 0.60
CA LEU A 257 46.97 32.01 1.99
C LEU A 257 47.89 33.22 2.18
N SER A 258 47.45 34.20 2.96
CA SER A 258 48.31 35.32 3.35
C SER A 258 49.40 34.77 4.28
N GLU A 259 50.65 34.72 3.80
CA GLU A 259 51.86 34.51 4.60
C GLU A 259 52.12 35.68 5.57
#